data_AF-A0A2C2UMB9-F1
#
_entry.id   AF-A0A2C2UMB9-F1
#
_cell.length_a   1.000
_cell.length_b   1.000
_cell.length_c   1.000
_cell.angle_alpha   90.00
_cell.angle_beta   90.00
_cell.angle_gamma   90.00
#
_symmetry.space_group_name_H-M   'P 1'
#
loop_
_entity.id
_entity.type
_entity.pdbx_description
1 polymer ?
#
loop_
_entity_poly.entity_id
_entity_poly.type
_entity_poly.pdbx_seq_one_letter_code
_entity_poly.pdbx_strand_id
1 'polypeptide(L)'
;KPLASARGILMNFFKDKYKVDVMDATFDELKEKGYYNPDKMSLDGVLLRLEKMDFKLNNNVFFEGSKYRSGLGAIGVEGTVHYKDGNWQMKESKETWIS
;
A
#
# COMPACT_ATOMS: atom_id res chain seq x y z
N LYS A 1 -18.56 11.83 3.99
CA LYS A 1 -18.63 10.54 4.73
C LYS A 1 -18.23 9.26 3.94
N PRO A 2 -17.77 9.25 2.67
CA PRO A 2 -17.40 7.99 1.99
C PRO A 2 -15.95 7.51 2.21
N LEU A 3 -15.04 8.35 2.73
CA LEU A 3 -13.61 7.98 2.84
C LEU A 3 -13.33 6.96 3.97
N ALA A 4 -14.11 7.00 5.05
CA ALA A 4 -13.94 6.10 6.20
C ALA A 4 -14.33 4.64 5.86
N SER A 5 -15.26 4.43 4.92
CA SER A 5 -15.68 3.07 4.53
C SER A 5 -14.61 2.37 3.68
N ALA A 6 -13.94 3.09 2.77
CA ALA A 6 -12.90 2.51 1.91
C ALA A 6 -11.68 1.99 2.69
N ARG A 7 -11.21 2.75 3.69
CA ARG A 7 -10.09 2.33 4.56
C ARG A 7 -10.43 1.08 5.36
N GLY A 8 -11.63 1.05 5.97
CA GLY A 8 -12.08 -0.12 6.73
C GLY A 8 -12.15 -1.39 5.87
N ILE A 9 -12.60 -1.29 4.63
CA ILE A 9 -12.62 -2.42 3.68
C ILE A 9 -11.20 -2.94 3.42
N LEU A 10 -10.24 -2.04 3.17
CA LEU A 10 -8.85 -2.43 2.92
C LEU A 10 -8.23 -3.13 4.14
N MET A 11 -8.45 -2.56 5.34
CA MET A 11 -7.94 -3.14 6.58
C MET A 11 -8.54 -4.54 6.82
N ASN A 12 -9.85 -4.70 6.64
CA ASN A 12 -10.51 -5.99 6.80
C ASN A 12 -10.03 -7.01 5.77
N PHE A 13 -9.84 -6.61 4.51
CA PHE A 13 -9.28 -7.48 3.48
C PHE A 13 -7.92 -8.05 3.91
N PHE A 14 -7.01 -7.22 4.42
CA PHE A 14 -5.70 -7.69 4.86
C PHE A 14 -5.80 -8.60 6.10
N LYS A 15 -6.62 -8.22 7.09
CA LYS A 15 -6.88 -9.06 8.28
C LYS A 15 -7.45 -10.42 7.89
N ASP A 16 -8.47 -10.44 7.05
CA ASP A 16 -9.20 -11.67 6.71
C ASP A 16 -8.38 -12.58 5.79
N LYS A 17 -7.70 -12.01 4.79
CA LYS A 17 -6.94 -12.77 3.81
C LYS A 17 -5.60 -13.26 4.35
N TYR A 18 -4.86 -12.40 5.06
CA TYR A 18 -3.49 -12.72 5.49
C TYR A 18 -3.40 -13.08 6.98
N LYS A 19 -4.47 -12.91 7.76
CA LYS A 19 -4.50 -13.19 9.21
C LYS A 19 -3.41 -12.44 9.97
N VAL A 20 -3.17 -11.19 9.57
CA VAL A 20 -2.20 -10.28 10.18
C VAL A 20 -2.91 -9.14 10.90
N ASP A 21 -2.23 -8.56 11.88
CA ASP A 21 -2.66 -7.29 12.45
C ASP A 21 -2.49 -6.16 11.42
N VAL A 22 -3.50 -5.29 11.35
CA VAL A 22 -3.53 -4.18 10.40
C VAL A 22 -3.94 -2.92 11.14
N MET A 23 -3.18 -1.86 10.93
CA MET A 23 -3.40 -0.53 11.51
C MET A 23 -3.28 0.56 10.44
N ASP A 24 -3.99 1.66 10.65
CA ASP A 24 -3.79 2.90 9.91
C ASP A 24 -2.76 3.72 10.68
N ALA A 25 -1.54 3.82 10.15
CA ALA A 25 -0.43 4.51 10.80
C ALA A 25 0.59 5.01 9.77
N THR A 26 1.18 6.16 10.08
CA THR A 26 2.36 6.70 9.40
C THR A 26 3.65 6.05 9.90
N PHE A 27 4.75 6.25 9.18
CA PHE A 27 6.04 5.71 9.59
C PHE A 27 6.50 6.25 10.95
N ASP A 28 6.26 7.53 11.25
CA ASP A 28 6.66 8.12 12.52
C ASP A 28 5.80 7.60 13.67
N GLU A 29 4.49 7.43 13.48
CA GLU A 29 3.63 6.76 14.46
C GLU A 29 4.05 5.30 14.71
N LEU A 30 4.51 4.59 13.68
CA LEU A 30 5.04 3.23 13.83
C LEU A 30 6.35 3.21 14.65
N LYS A 31 7.22 4.22 14.49
CA LYS A 31 8.41 4.37 15.33
C LYS A 31 8.04 4.62 16.79
N GLU A 32 7.13 5.57 17.04
CA GLU A 32 6.67 5.92 18.39
C GLU A 32 6.04 4.71 19.10
N LYS A 33 5.34 3.86 18.35
CA LYS A 33 4.74 2.61 18.85
C LYS A 33 5.74 1.46 19.02
N GLY A 34 7.02 1.64 18.67
CA GLY A 34 8.05 0.63 18.83
C GLY A 34 8.11 -0.44 17.72
N TYR A 35 7.43 -0.24 16.59
CA TYR A 35 7.48 -1.17 15.46
C TYR A 35 8.68 -0.97 14.55
N TYR A 36 9.48 0.07 14.75
CA TYR A 36 10.70 0.31 13.99
C TYR A 36 11.93 -0.12 14.79
N ASN A 37 12.73 -1.01 14.22
CA ASN A 37 14.03 -1.37 14.74
C ASN A 37 15.11 -0.47 14.10
N PRO A 38 15.73 0.45 14.84
CA PRO A 38 16.73 1.37 14.29
C PRO A 38 18.03 0.66 13.91
N ASP A 39 18.45 -0.37 14.65
CA ASP A 39 19.69 -1.11 14.39
C ASP A 39 19.62 -1.88 13.06
N LYS A 40 18.42 -2.39 12.73
CA LYS A 40 18.15 -3.15 11.49
C LYS A 40 17.58 -2.29 10.38
N MET A 41 17.26 -1.02 10.66
CA MET A 41 16.55 -0.11 9.76
C MET A 41 15.31 -0.79 9.13
N SER A 42 14.48 -1.39 9.97
CA SER A 42 13.37 -2.25 9.54
C SER A 42 12.12 -2.07 10.38
N LEU A 43 10.95 -2.13 9.74
CA LEU A 43 9.68 -2.32 10.42
C LEU A 43 9.45 -3.78 10.79
N ASP A 44 8.87 -4.01 11.95
CA ASP A 44 8.15 -5.24 12.25
C ASP A 44 6.81 -5.22 11.50
N GLY A 45 6.88 -5.58 10.21
CA GLY A 45 5.75 -5.55 9.30
C GLY A 45 6.09 -4.94 7.95
N VAL A 46 5.06 -4.44 7.27
CA VAL A 46 5.17 -3.77 5.97
C VAL A 46 4.27 -2.54 5.98
N LEU A 47 4.86 -1.37 5.72
CA LEU A 47 4.09 -0.14 5.49
C LEU A 47 3.78 -0.03 4.01
N LEU A 48 2.49 0.04 3.68
CA LEU A 48 1.99 0.30 2.33
C LEU A 48 1.38 1.70 2.28
N ARG A 49 1.66 2.44 1.22
CA ARG A 49 1.09 3.76 0.98
C ARG A 49 0.54 3.84 -0.44
N LEU A 50 -0.58 4.54 -0.58
CA LEU A 50 -1.13 4.98 -1.85
C LEU A 50 -0.97 6.50 -1.90
N GLU A 51 -0.07 6.97 -2.75
CA GLU A 51 0.24 8.39 -2.91
C GLU A 51 -0.74 9.05 -3.89
N LYS A 52 -1.10 8.34 -4.96
CA LYS A 52 -1.96 8.89 -6.00
C LYS A 52 -2.86 7.82 -6.60
N MET A 53 -4.08 8.21 -6.96
CA MET A 53 -4.99 7.41 -7.77
C MET A 53 -5.68 8.29 -8.80
N ASP A 54 -5.60 7.88 -10.07
CA ASP A 54 -6.27 8.52 -11.19
C ASP A 54 -7.21 7.53 -11.86
N PHE A 55 -8.51 7.81 -11.82
CA PHE A 55 -9.52 7.07 -12.57
C PHE A 55 -9.51 7.54 -14.03
N LYS A 56 -9.12 6.65 -14.94
CA LYS A 56 -9.04 6.94 -16.39
C LYS A 56 -10.28 6.39 -17.11
N LEU A 57 -10.47 6.85 -18.34
CA LEU A 57 -11.49 6.30 -19.25
C LEU A 57 -11.25 4.80 -19.50
N ASN A 58 -12.31 4.06 -19.83
CA ASN A 58 -12.31 2.62 -20.12
C ASN A 58 -11.98 1.72 -18.92
N ASN A 59 -12.50 2.06 -17.73
CA ASN A 59 -12.35 1.27 -16.50
C ASN A 59 -10.88 0.97 -16.13
N ASN A 60 -9.99 1.93 -16.38
CA ASN A 60 -8.60 1.86 -15.94
C ASN A 60 -8.40 2.75 -14.71
N VAL A 61 -7.62 2.29 -13.76
CA VAL A 61 -7.17 3.08 -12.62
C VAL A 61 -5.66 3.05 -12.61
N PHE A 62 -5.05 4.21 -12.73
CA PHE A 62 -3.63 4.39 -12.51
C PHE A 62 -3.40 4.72 -11.03
N PHE A 63 -2.35 4.18 -10.43
CA PHE A 63 -1.98 4.51 -9.07
C PHE A 63 -0.45 4.65 -8.93
N GLU A 64 -0.06 5.50 -7.98
CA GLU A 64 1.29 5.55 -7.44
C GLU A 64 1.20 5.07 -5.99
N GLY A 65 2.09 4.15 -5.65
CA GLY A 65 2.16 3.44 -4.38
C GLY A 65 3.59 3.38 -3.87
N SER A 66 3.76 3.12 -2.57
CA SER A 66 5.06 2.72 -2.04
C SER A 66 4.95 1.63 -0.98
N LYS A 67 6.04 0.89 -0.83
CA LYS A 67 6.24 -0.12 0.20
C LYS A 67 7.51 0.20 0.98
N TYR A 68 7.43 0.16 2.31
CA TYR A 68 8.59 0.14 3.18
C TYR A 68 8.57 -1.11 4.07
N ARG A 69 9.70 -1.83 4.13
CA ARG A 69 9.89 -2.98 5.02
C ARG A 69 11.21 -2.88 5.76
N SER A 70 12.33 -2.90 5.04
CA SER A 70 13.66 -2.94 5.67
C SER A 70 14.80 -2.72 4.67
N GLY A 71 15.89 -2.09 5.12
CA GLY A 71 17.27 -2.22 4.60
C GLY A 71 17.56 -1.62 3.22
N LEU A 72 16.62 -1.71 2.28
CA LEU A 72 16.67 -1.04 0.97
C LEU A 72 15.85 0.26 0.96
N GLY A 73 15.27 0.61 2.11
CA GLY A 73 14.40 1.76 2.27
C GLY A 73 13.04 1.61 1.57
N ALA A 74 12.46 2.70 1.08
CA ALA A 74 11.13 2.70 0.45
C ALA A 74 11.26 2.42 -1.04
N ILE A 75 10.38 1.55 -1.55
CA ILE A 75 10.27 1.25 -2.98
C ILE A 75 8.99 1.88 -3.50
N GLY A 76 9.13 2.81 -4.44
CA GLY A 76 8.04 3.40 -5.20
C GLY A 76 7.59 2.45 -6.32
N VAL A 77 6.28 2.37 -6.52
CA VAL A 77 5.65 1.63 -7.61
C VAL A 77 4.62 2.52 -8.28
N GLU A 78 4.53 2.44 -9.60
CA GLU A 78 3.34 2.87 -10.32
C GLU A 78 2.70 1.65 -10.98
N GLY A 79 1.38 1.68 -11.14
CA GLY A 79 0.67 0.62 -11.82
C GLY A 79 -0.65 1.08 -12.40
N THR A 80 -1.09 0.37 -13.43
CA THR A 80 -2.42 0.52 -14.00
C THR A 80 -3.18 -0.77 -13.77
N VAL A 81 -4.34 -0.70 -13.12
CA VAL A 81 -5.31 -1.79 -13.06
C VAL A 81 -6.45 -1.53 -14.02
N HIS A 82 -7.02 -2.58 -14.61
CA HIS A 82 -8.14 -2.49 -15.52
C HIS A 82 -9.25 -3.45 -15.12
N TYR A 83 -10.50 -3.07 -15.33
CA TYR A 83 -11.64 -3.96 -15.12
C TYR A 83 -11.97 -4.72 -16.42
N LYS A 84 -11.76 -6.03 -16.41
CA LYS A 84 -12.01 -6.90 -17.56
C LYS A 84 -12.59 -8.23 -17.09
N ASP A 85 -13.57 -8.73 -17.84
CA ASP A 85 -14.23 -10.02 -17.58
C ASP A 85 -14.81 -10.14 -16.16
N GLY A 86 -15.36 -9.03 -15.66
CA GLY A 86 -16.00 -8.98 -14.34
C GLY A 86 -15.04 -8.85 -13.15
N ASN A 87 -13.72 -8.67 -13.38
CA ASN A 87 -12.73 -8.53 -12.32
C ASN A 87 -11.69 -7.44 -12.60
N TRP A 88 -11.15 -6.86 -11.53
CA TRP A 88 -9.99 -5.97 -11.60
C TRP A 88 -8.70 -6.78 -11.75
N GLN A 89 -7.89 -6.44 -12.75
CA GLN A 89 -6.63 -7.11 -13.06
C GLN A 89 -5.50 -6.09 -13.21
N MET A 90 -4.28 -6.47 -12.83
CA MET A 90 -3.10 -5.65 -13.11
C MET A 90 -2.84 -5.63 -14.62
N LYS A 91 -2.79 -4.44 -15.21
CA LYS A 91 -2.41 -4.25 -16.61
C LYS A 91 -0.89 -4.19 -16.76
N GLU A 92 -0.28 -3.34 -15.95
CA GLU A 92 1.15 -3.05 -15.96
C GLU A 92 1.54 -2.49 -14.59
N SER A 93 2.77 -2.74 -14.18
CA SER A 93 3.37 -2.15 -12.99
C SER A 93 4.86 -1.99 -13.20
N LYS A 94 5.44 -0.92 -12.68
CA LYS A 94 6.89 -0.73 -12.66
C LYS A 94 7.33 -0.14 -11.33
N GLU A 95 8.49 -0.57 -10.86
CA GLU A 95 9.21 0.11 -9.79
C GLU A 95 9.74 1.44 -10.32
N THR A 96 9.61 2.50 -9.54
CA THR A 96 9.93 3.87 -9.97
C THR A 96 11.19 4.42 -9.31
N TRP A 97 11.34 4.19 -8.00
CA TRP A 97 12.50 4.64 -7.23
C TRP A 97 12.72 3.76 -6.00
N ILE A 98 13.96 3.79 -5.51
CA ILE A 98 14.36 3.22 -4.22
C ILE A 98 15.01 4.36 -3.44
N SER A 99 14.57 4.59 -2.20
CA SER A 99 15.08 5.65 -1.32
C SER A 99 15.46 5.11 0.03
#